data_AF-A0A7X9GK84-F1
#
_entry.id   AF-A0A7X9GK84-F1
#
_cell.length_a   1.000
_cell.length_b   1.000
_cell.length_c   1.000
_cell.angle_alpha   90.00
_cell.angle_beta   90.00
_cell.angle_gamma   90.00
#
_symmetry.space_group_name_H-M   'P 1'
#
loop_
_entity.id
_entity.type
_entity.pdbx_description
1 polymer ?
#
loop_
_entity_poly.entity_id
_entity_poly.type
_entity_poly.pdbx_seq_one_letter_code
_entity_poly.pdbx_strand_id
1 'polypeptide(L)'
;MKKILVVILSLLLVFTISACRTNRTKGPDVPSRNSNFQSDLDDEDIFEEELDEELFEDIDDTDSSYYAGGIKNYFLDYNNARLEFGRYVIDNGSDIAKAHYLPTLTYPELDIFDYLTPLFYWGETLDDNDLAQKEEFISMLIGDDRILKSIDLERKSDNMYRTIMETHEGDISIIDVEYNPDKDALRLVAEHNGEQALIFEYAKTSGGYASQFYYYDILGGTYGNPIEGMCVYRIIFAGNDGSFARFDHVEEPASIMEGAPDEQEFIEGATHWLTVKNGKYTGNIEGEAF
;
A
#
# COMPACT_ATOMS: atom_id res chain seq x y z
N MET A 1 -33.38 -3.54 -2.09
CA MET A 1 -33.24 -5.02 -2.04
C MET A 1 -32.92 -5.69 -3.39
N LYS A 2 -33.26 -5.12 -4.56
CA LYS A 2 -32.75 -5.65 -5.85
C LYS A 2 -31.29 -5.26 -6.17
N LYS A 3 -30.79 -4.13 -5.64
CA LYS A 3 -29.40 -3.67 -5.83
C LYS A 3 -28.36 -4.42 -4.98
N ILE A 4 -28.73 -4.84 -3.76
CA ILE A 4 -27.85 -5.68 -2.90
C ILE A 4 -27.62 -7.07 -3.52
N LEU A 5 -28.62 -7.60 -4.23
CA LEU A 5 -28.51 -8.90 -4.89
C LEU A 5 -27.55 -8.88 -6.09
N VAL A 6 -27.34 -7.70 -6.71
CA VAL A 6 -26.35 -7.52 -7.79
C VAL A 6 -24.94 -7.44 -7.21
N VAL A 7 -24.73 -6.70 -6.11
CA VAL A 7 -23.45 -6.65 -5.37
C VAL A 7 -22.99 -8.04 -4.94
N ILE A 8 -23.90 -8.89 -4.44
CA ILE A 8 -23.58 -10.26 -4.02
C ILE A 8 -23.33 -11.20 -5.22
N LEU A 9 -24.05 -11.02 -6.34
CA LEU A 9 -23.81 -11.82 -7.55
C LEU A 9 -22.47 -11.46 -8.23
N SER A 10 -22.05 -10.19 -8.18
CA SER A 10 -20.77 -9.73 -8.73
C SER A 10 -19.57 -10.28 -7.94
N LEU A 11 -19.67 -10.33 -6.61
CA LEU A 11 -18.63 -10.92 -5.75
C LEU A 11 -18.51 -12.45 -5.93
N LEU A 12 -19.61 -13.15 -6.18
CA LEU A 12 -19.59 -14.61 -6.43
C LEU A 12 -19.00 -15.00 -7.79
N LEU A 13 -18.97 -14.09 -8.77
CA LEU A 13 -18.45 -14.34 -10.12
C LEU A 13 -16.92 -14.27 -10.19
N VAL A 14 -16.27 -13.60 -9.23
CA VAL A 14 -14.80 -13.58 -9.11
C VAL A 14 -14.27 -14.92 -8.55
N PHE A 15 -15.10 -15.68 -7.82
CA PHE A 15 -14.73 -16.99 -7.27
C PHE A 15 -14.69 -18.16 -8.26
N THR A 16 -15.00 -17.95 -9.56
CA THR A 16 -14.98 -19.04 -10.55
C THR A 16 -13.73 -19.10 -11.43
N ILE A 17 -12.72 -18.24 -11.24
CA ILE A 17 -11.47 -18.31 -12.05
C ILE A 17 -10.35 -19.11 -11.35
N SER A 18 -10.46 -19.39 -10.05
CA SER A 18 -9.47 -20.21 -9.33
C SER A 18 -9.87 -21.68 -9.23
N ALA A 19 -10.07 -22.33 -10.39
CA ALA A 19 -10.21 -23.78 -10.47
C ALA A 19 -9.44 -24.36 -11.65
N CYS A 20 -8.10 -24.29 -11.61
CA CYS A 20 -7.21 -25.18 -12.36
C CYS A 20 -5.80 -25.25 -11.72
N ARG A 21 -5.70 -25.55 -10.42
CA ARG A 21 -4.43 -26.02 -9.82
C ARG A 21 -4.32 -27.53 -10.03
N THR A 22 -3.80 -27.96 -11.18
CA THR A 22 -3.64 -29.39 -11.47
C THR A 22 -2.40 -29.93 -10.74
N ASN A 23 -2.64 -30.92 -9.86
CA ASN A 23 -1.62 -31.72 -9.19
C ASN A 23 -0.69 -32.38 -10.22
N ARG A 24 0.63 -32.22 -10.03
CA ARG A 24 1.66 -32.95 -10.77
C ARG A 24 1.76 -34.39 -10.26
N THR A 25 1.36 -35.36 -11.06
CA THR A 25 1.87 -36.74 -11.00
C THR A 25 2.21 -37.27 -12.40
N LYS A 26 3.31 -38.03 -12.45
CA LYS A 26 4.08 -38.60 -13.57
C LYS A 26 3.24 -39.20 -14.73
N GLY A 27 3.70 -39.02 -15.99
CA GLY A 27 3.12 -39.53 -17.25
C GLY A 27 3.20 -41.05 -17.48
N PRO A 28 3.06 -41.61 -18.71
CA PRO A 28 3.08 -41.00 -20.06
C PRO A 28 1.94 -41.45 -21.05
N ASP A 29 2.08 -41.01 -22.31
CA ASP A 29 1.49 -41.48 -23.59
C ASP A 29 0.27 -40.74 -24.22
N VAL A 30 0.55 -40.23 -25.43
CA VAL A 30 -0.27 -39.55 -26.47
C VAL A 30 -1.06 -40.64 -27.26
N PRO A 31 -2.29 -40.46 -27.85
CA PRO A 31 -2.48 -39.53 -28.97
C PRO A 31 -3.88 -38.96 -29.33
N SER A 32 -3.81 -37.79 -29.99
CA SER A 32 -4.59 -37.27 -31.14
C SER A 32 -6.13 -37.29 -31.14
N ARG A 33 -6.73 -36.10 -31.38
CA ARG A 33 -7.66 -35.91 -32.52
C ARG A 33 -7.85 -34.43 -32.87
N ASN A 34 -7.58 -34.10 -34.13
CA ASN A 34 -7.94 -32.85 -34.81
C ASN A 34 -9.45 -32.58 -34.81
N SER A 35 -9.82 -31.31 -34.72
CA SER A 35 -10.76 -30.71 -35.67
C SER A 35 -10.53 -29.19 -35.77
N ASN A 36 -10.18 -28.76 -36.98
CA ASN A 36 -10.11 -27.37 -37.42
C ASN A 36 -11.41 -26.60 -37.11
N PHE A 37 -11.27 -25.36 -36.65
CA PHE A 37 -12.01 -24.27 -37.27
C PHE A 37 -11.09 -23.07 -37.39
N GLN A 38 -11.02 -22.55 -38.62
CA GLN A 38 -10.14 -21.50 -39.07
C GLN A 38 -10.95 -20.20 -39.08
N SER A 39 -10.26 -19.13 -38.64
CA SER A 39 -10.38 -17.72 -39.02
C SER A 39 -11.77 -17.06 -39.13
N ASP A 40 -11.90 -15.94 -38.41
CA ASP A 40 -12.36 -14.63 -38.92
C ASP A 40 -13.15 -13.93 -37.83
N LEU A 41 -12.49 -13.03 -37.09
CA LEU A 41 -13.15 -11.82 -36.61
C LEU A 41 -12.18 -10.66 -36.82
N ASP A 42 -12.64 -9.81 -37.70
CA ASP A 42 -12.06 -8.55 -38.13
C ASP A 42 -11.93 -7.55 -36.97
N ASP A 43 -11.08 -6.55 -37.23
CA ASP A 43 -10.98 -5.30 -36.49
C ASP A 43 -12.34 -4.60 -36.29
N GLU A 44 -12.40 -3.76 -35.25
CA GLU A 44 -13.53 -2.92 -34.79
C GLU A 44 -14.47 -3.58 -33.76
N ASP A 45 -14.03 -3.57 -32.50
CA ASP A 45 -14.78 -2.97 -31.39
C ASP A 45 -13.86 -2.98 -30.15
N ILE A 46 -12.98 -1.98 -30.10
CA ILE A 46 -12.34 -1.56 -28.85
C ILE A 46 -13.50 -1.11 -27.97
N PHE A 47 -13.82 -1.91 -26.95
CA PHE A 47 -14.70 -1.48 -25.89
C PHE A 47 -14.03 -0.28 -25.21
N GLU A 48 -14.42 0.93 -25.61
CA GLU A 48 -14.53 2.08 -24.73
C GLU A 48 -15.47 1.68 -23.59
N GLU A 49 -14.97 0.94 -22.62
CA GLU A 49 -15.52 1.03 -21.27
C GLU A 49 -15.05 2.38 -20.74
N GLU A 50 -15.94 3.38 -20.83
CA GLU A 50 -15.93 4.53 -19.93
C GLU A 50 -15.65 3.98 -18.52
N LEU A 51 -14.42 4.21 -18.05
CA LEU A 51 -14.08 4.10 -16.65
C LEU A 51 -15.03 5.05 -15.93
N ASP A 52 -16.07 4.48 -15.34
CA ASP A 52 -17.08 5.17 -14.55
C ASP A 52 -16.35 6.10 -13.56
N GLU A 53 -16.42 7.41 -13.81
CA GLU A 53 -15.87 8.46 -12.95
C GLU A 53 -16.48 8.40 -11.53
N GLU A 54 -17.53 7.58 -11.32
CA GLU A 54 -18.13 7.30 -10.01
C GLU A 54 -17.28 6.42 -9.07
N LEU A 55 -16.21 5.74 -9.52
CA LEU A 55 -15.36 4.95 -8.61
C LEU A 55 -14.46 5.81 -7.69
N PHE A 56 -14.32 7.11 -8.01
CA PHE A 56 -13.51 8.07 -7.25
C PHE A 56 -14.30 9.22 -6.62
N GLU A 57 -15.60 9.39 -6.95
CA GLU A 57 -16.43 10.47 -6.39
C GLU A 57 -16.89 10.20 -4.93
N ASP A 58 -16.90 8.95 -4.47
CA ASP A 58 -17.36 8.62 -3.10
C ASP A 58 -16.26 8.75 -2.01
N ILE A 59 -15.06 9.23 -2.36
CA ILE A 59 -14.01 9.58 -1.37
C ILE A 59 -14.02 11.08 -1.02
N ASP A 60 -14.77 11.92 -1.75
CA ASP A 60 -14.63 13.39 -1.66
C ASP A 60 -15.62 14.09 -0.70
N ASP A 61 -16.44 13.36 0.06
CA ASP A 61 -17.38 14.02 0.98
C ASP A 61 -17.78 13.19 2.22
N THR A 62 -16.86 12.38 2.75
CA THR A 62 -16.91 12.05 4.18
C THR A 62 -15.98 12.99 4.92
N ASP A 63 -16.50 14.18 5.21
CA ASP A 63 -16.19 14.89 6.44
C ASP A 63 -16.37 13.86 7.57
N SER A 64 -15.28 13.19 7.96
CA SER A 64 -15.22 12.15 9.00
C SER A 64 -15.39 12.79 10.38
N SER A 65 -16.46 13.55 10.49
CA SER A 65 -17.02 14.18 11.69
C SER A 65 -17.43 13.15 12.76
N TYR A 66 -17.13 11.87 12.59
CA TYR A 66 -17.24 10.86 13.66
C TYR A 66 -16.09 10.91 14.67
N TYR A 67 -15.02 11.66 14.41
CA TYR A 67 -14.06 12.11 15.43
C TYR A 67 -14.44 13.49 15.98
N ALA A 68 -15.69 13.66 16.43
CA ALA A 68 -16.14 14.83 17.20
C ALA A 68 -15.55 14.77 18.63
N GLY A 69 -14.23 14.83 18.72
CA GLY A 69 -13.47 14.67 19.95
C GLY A 69 -12.09 15.32 19.95
N GLY A 70 -11.69 16.10 18.94
CA GLY A 70 -10.47 16.93 19.00
C GLY A 70 -9.15 16.18 19.22
N ILE A 71 -9.13 14.86 19.06
CA ILE A 71 -7.90 14.06 19.08
C ILE A 71 -7.27 14.20 17.70
N LYS A 72 -6.04 14.70 17.66
CA LYS A 72 -5.28 14.89 16.42
C LYS A 72 -4.65 13.55 16.03
N ASN A 73 -4.99 13.07 14.83
CA ASN A 73 -4.42 11.85 14.22
C ASN A 73 -3.42 12.30 13.13
N TYR A 74 -2.14 12.33 13.49
CA TYR A 74 -1.05 12.82 12.63
C TYR A 74 -0.74 11.87 11.46
N PHE A 75 -1.00 10.57 11.59
CA PHE A 75 -0.87 9.56 10.56
C PHE A 75 -1.92 9.81 9.48
N LEU A 76 -3.15 10.14 9.87
CA LEU A 76 -4.18 10.55 8.91
C LEU A 76 -3.80 11.87 8.23
N ASP A 77 -3.26 12.85 8.97
CA ASP A 77 -2.72 14.08 8.38
C ASP A 77 -1.60 13.80 7.37
N TYR A 78 -0.67 12.89 7.69
CA TYR A 78 0.39 12.42 6.80
C TYR A 78 -0.21 11.76 5.55
N ASN A 79 -1.12 10.80 5.73
CA ASN A 79 -1.66 10.01 4.63
C ASN A 79 -2.47 10.90 3.67
N ASN A 80 -3.27 11.83 4.19
CA ASN A 80 -4.00 12.79 3.38
C ASN A 80 -3.06 13.69 2.58
N ALA A 81 -2.02 14.23 3.22
CA ALA A 81 -1.03 15.07 2.54
C ALA A 81 -0.25 14.29 1.46
N ARG A 82 0.09 13.03 1.73
CA ARG A 82 0.74 12.13 0.76
C ARG A 82 -0.18 11.85 -0.43
N LEU A 83 -1.45 11.55 -0.18
CA LEU A 83 -2.46 11.31 -1.22
C LEU A 83 -2.66 12.56 -2.09
N GLU A 84 -2.74 13.74 -1.49
CA GLU A 84 -2.84 15.01 -2.22
C GLU A 84 -1.62 15.24 -3.12
N PHE A 85 -0.41 15.02 -2.61
CA PHE A 85 0.81 15.13 -3.41
C PHE A 85 0.86 14.10 -4.55
N GLY A 86 0.46 12.85 -4.29
CA GLY A 86 0.36 11.81 -5.30
C GLY A 86 -0.65 12.14 -6.40
N ARG A 87 -1.83 12.66 -6.03
CA ARG A 87 -2.86 13.13 -6.97
C ARG A 87 -2.32 14.27 -7.83
N TYR A 88 -1.62 15.23 -7.24
CA TYR A 88 -0.99 16.32 -7.99
C TYR A 88 -0.03 15.80 -9.08
N VAL A 89 0.77 14.78 -8.80
CA VAL A 89 1.65 14.13 -9.78
C VAL A 89 0.87 13.45 -10.90
N ILE A 90 -0.20 12.71 -10.59
CA ILE A 90 -1.05 12.06 -11.58
C ILE A 90 -1.72 13.10 -12.50
N ASP A 91 -2.22 14.19 -11.94
CA ASP A 91 -2.99 15.18 -12.69
C ASP A 91 -2.08 16.03 -13.58
N ASN A 92 -0.90 16.41 -13.08
CA ASN A 92 -0.04 17.43 -13.70
C ASN A 92 1.29 16.90 -14.27
N GLY A 93 1.60 15.62 -14.06
CA GLY A 93 2.86 14.99 -14.51
C GLY A 93 3.08 14.97 -16.01
N SER A 94 4.32 14.76 -16.43
CA SER A 94 4.61 14.32 -17.81
C SER A 94 4.02 12.94 -18.07
N ASP A 95 3.83 12.55 -19.34
CA ASP A 95 3.33 11.22 -19.67
C ASP A 95 4.18 10.10 -19.05
N ILE A 96 5.52 10.28 -19.03
CA ILE A 96 6.46 9.35 -18.38
C ILE A 96 6.23 9.32 -16.86
N ALA A 97 6.14 10.48 -16.22
CA ALA A 97 5.91 10.56 -14.78
C ALA A 97 4.58 9.88 -14.40
N LYS A 98 3.51 10.12 -15.15
CA LYS A 98 2.20 9.50 -14.93
C LYS A 98 2.23 7.99 -15.15
N ALA A 99 2.84 7.54 -16.24
CA ALA A 99 2.91 6.13 -16.59
C ALA A 99 3.65 5.28 -15.55
N HIS A 100 4.67 5.86 -14.90
CA HIS A 100 5.53 5.12 -13.97
C HIS A 100 5.32 5.47 -12.49
N TYR A 101 4.55 6.51 -12.17
CA TYR A 101 4.27 6.90 -10.79
C TYR A 101 3.73 5.72 -9.97
N LEU A 102 2.60 5.14 -10.41
CA LEU A 102 1.96 4.03 -9.71
C LEU A 102 2.76 2.70 -9.77
N PRO A 103 3.22 2.22 -10.94
CA PRO A 103 3.82 0.89 -11.01
C PRO A 103 5.27 0.81 -10.54
N THR A 104 5.98 1.93 -10.42
CA THR A 104 7.42 1.93 -10.11
C THR A 104 7.79 2.72 -8.88
N LEU A 105 7.17 3.88 -8.66
CA LEU A 105 7.62 4.83 -7.63
C LEU A 105 6.77 4.82 -6.35
N THR A 106 5.62 4.16 -6.39
CA THR A 106 4.78 3.94 -5.22
C THR A 106 4.73 2.47 -4.85
N TYR A 107 4.52 2.22 -3.55
CA TYR A 107 4.25 0.88 -3.05
C TYR A 107 2.80 0.49 -3.39
N PRO A 108 2.53 -0.76 -3.82
CA PRO A 108 1.17 -1.28 -3.88
C PRO A 108 0.56 -1.29 -2.47
N GLU A 109 -0.34 -0.34 -2.21
CA GLU A 109 -1.02 -0.19 -0.92
C GLU A 109 -1.71 -1.48 -0.46
N LEU A 110 -2.23 -2.28 -1.40
CA LEU A 110 -2.95 -3.52 -1.10
C LEU A 110 -2.06 -4.60 -0.46
N ASP A 111 -0.80 -4.71 -0.87
CA ASP A 111 0.09 -5.78 -0.42
C ASP A 111 0.59 -5.57 1.02
N ILE A 112 0.57 -4.31 1.48
CA ILE A 112 1.04 -3.92 2.81
C ILE A 112 -0.08 -3.40 3.72
N PHE A 113 -1.32 -3.31 3.22
CA PHE A 113 -2.46 -2.71 3.92
C PHE A 113 -2.70 -3.34 5.28
N ASP A 114 -2.64 -4.67 5.36
CA ASP A 114 -2.86 -5.41 6.60
C ASP A 114 -1.85 -5.00 7.68
N TYR A 115 -0.61 -4.70 7.31
CA TYR A 115 0.41 -4.23 8.25
C TYR A 115 0.21 -2.79 8.72
N LEU A 116 -0.43 -1.94 7.90
CA LEU A 116 -0.76 -0.56 8.25
C LEU A 116 -2.10 -0.42 8.99
N THR A 117 -2.91 -1.47 8.98
CA THR A 117 -4.24 -1.52 9.61
C THR A 117 -4.28 -0.93 11.03
N PRO A 118 -3.30 -1.20 11.92
CA PRO A 118 -3.34 -0.62 13.26
C PRO A 118 -3.33 0.91 13.29
N LEU A 119 -2.59 1.54 12.37
CA LEU A 119 -2.52 3.00 12.30
C LEU A 119 -3.85 3.62 11.85
N PHE A 120 -4.62 2.92 11.02
CA PHE A 120 -5.93 3.40 10.56
C PHE A 120 -7.00 3.34 11.66
N TYR A 121 -6.92 2.36 12.57
CA TYR A 121 -7.90 2.19 13.64
C TYR A 121 -7.53 2.88 14.94
N TRP A 122 -6.25 2.90 15.29
CA TRP A 122 -5.77 3.36 16.59
C TRP A 122 -4.76 4.50 16.51
N GLY A 123 -4.32 4.90 15.33
CA GLY A 123 -3.32 5.95 15.17
C GLY A 123 -1.94 5.54 15.71
N GLU A 124 -1.21 6.51 16.24
CA GLU A 124 0.21 6.43 16.57
C GLU A 124 0.46 6.08 18.04
N THR A 125 -0.54 6.30 18.89
CA THR A 125 -0.49 6.06 20.33
C THR A 125 -1.82 5.48 20.80
N LEU A 126 -1.79 4.65 21.85
CA LEU A 126 -3.01 4.13 22.47
C LEU A 126 -3.37 4.94 23.71
N ASP A 127 -4.47 5.68 23.66
CA ASP A 127 -5.01 6.36 24.82
C ASP A 127 -5.91 5.42 25.67
N ASP A 128 -6.31 5.90 26.86
CA ASP A 128 -7.14 5.09 27.77
C ASP A 128 -8.54 4.84 27.21
N ASN A 129 -9.05 5.71 26.33
CA ASN A 129 -10.34 5.57 25.68
C ASN A 129 -10.28 4.52 24.56
N ASP A 130 -9.20 4.49 23.76
CA ASP A 130 -8.94 3.45 22.76
C ASP A 130 -8.93 2.07 23.41
N LEU A 131 -8.22 1.94 24.54
CA LEU A 131 -8.17 0.69 25.30
C LEU A 131 -9.53 0.30 25.89
N ALA A 132 -10.36 1.27 26.27
CA ALA A 132 -11.71 1.01 26.79
C ALA A 132 -12.67 0.53 25.69
N GLN A 133 -12.47 0.97 24.45
CA GLN A 133 -13.33 0.65 23.31
C GLN A 133 -12.77 -0.45 22.40
N LYS A 134 -11.54 -0.93 22.64
CA LYS A 134 -10.84 -1.85 21.73
C LYS A 134 -11.63 -3.10 21.35
N GLU A 135 -12.38 -3.69 22.28
CA GLU A 135 -13.15 -4.91 22.04
C GLU A 135 -14.29 -4.68 21.05
N GLU A 136 -14.91 -3.49 21.08
CA GLU A 136 -15.95 -3.10 20.11
C GLU A 136 -15.34 -3.01 18.71
N PHE A 137 -14.21 -2.30 18.56
CA PHE A 137 -13.50 -2.19 17.29
C PHE A 137 -12.99 -3.53 16.77
N ILE A 138 -12.35 -4.34 17.62
CA ILE A 138 -11.82 -5.66 17.26
C ILE A 138 -12.97 -6.57 16.78
N SER A 139 -14.14 -6.52 17.42
CA SER A 139 -15.31 -7.31 16.99
C SER A 139 -15.80 -6.99 15.58
N MET A 140 -15.49 -5.80 15.06
CA MET A 140 -15.78 -5.41 13.68
C MET A 140 -14.76 -5.95 12.67
N LEU A 141 -13.59 -6.42 13.12
CA LEU A 141 -12.50 -6.88 12.27
C LEU A 141 -12.40 -8.41 12.24
N ILE A 142 -12.87 -9.08 13.30
CA ILE A 142 -12.82 -10.55 13.43
C ILE A 142 -14.18 -11.20 13.19
N GLY A 143 -14.17 -12.45 12.72
CA GLY A 143 -15.40 -13.21 12.47
C GLY A 143 -15.14 -14.51 11.71
N ASP A 144 -16.09 -15.43 11.74
CA ASP A 144 -16.00 -16.73 11.02
C ASP A 144 -15.94 -16.56 9.49
N ASP A 145 -16.49 -15.46 8.98
CA ASP A 145 -16.50 -15.06 7.57
C ASP A 145 -15.43 -14.02 7.22
N ARG A 146 -14.56 -13.68 8.17
CA ARG A 146 -13.47 -12.72 7.99
C ARG A 146 -12.12 -13.41 7.92
N ILE A 147 -11.12 -12.71 7.41
CA ILE A 147 -9.74 -13.21 7.31
C ILE A 147 -9.12 -13.37 8.71
N LEU A 148 -9.35 -12.39 9.58
CA LEU A 148 -8.80 -12.35 10.93
C LEU A 148 -9.64 -13.18 11.90
N LYS A 149 -8.95 -14.08 12.60
CA LYS A 149 -9.47 -14.90 13.69
C LYS A 149 -9.37 -14.18 15.03
N SER A 150 -8.27 -13.49 15.28
CA SER A 150 -8.07 -12.72 16.50
C SER A 150 -7.13 -11.54 16.31
N ILE A 151 -7.32 -10.51 17.15
CA ILE A 151 -6.42 -9.37 17.28
C ILE A 151 -6.15 -9.19 18.78
N ASP A 152 -4.88 -9.11 19.16
CA ASP A 152 -4.46 -8.64 20.48
C ASP A 152 -3.78 -7.27 20.33
N LEU A 153 -4.09 -6.36 21.24
CA LEU A 153 -3.63 -4.98 21.24
C LEU A 153 -3.08 -4.62 22.62
N GLU A 154 -1.79 -4.30 22.68
CA GLU A 154 -1.04 -4.06 23.90
C GLU A 154 -0.34 -2.68 23.87
N ARG A 155 -0.68 -1.80 24.81
CA ARG A 155 0.11 -0.59 25.06
C ARG A 155 1.41 -0.95 25.78
N LYS A 156 2.57 -0.67 25.16
CA LYS A 156 3.91 -0.92 25.72
C LYS A 156 4.43 0.28 26.51
N SER A 157 4.15 1.49 26.03
CA SER A 157 4.43 2.76 26.69
C SER A 157 3.49 3.85 26.16
N ASP A 158 3.65 5.10 26.60
CA ASP A 158 2.83 6.23 26.13
C ASP A 158 2.93 6.43 24.61
N ASN A 159 4.10 6.13 24.02
CA ASN A 159 4.35 6.32 22.58
C ASN A 159 4.68 5.01 21.86
N MET A 160 4.29 3.86 22.42
CA MET A 160 4.55 2.57 21.79
C MET A 160 3.46 1.57 22.08
N TYR A 161 3.01 0.86 21.05
CA TYR A 161 2.09 -0.25 21.18
C TYR A 161 2.43 -1.40 20.23
N ARG A 162 1.85 -2.56 20.54
CA ARG A 162 1.98 -3.79 19.74
C ARG A 162 0.59 -4.31 19.38
N THR A 163 0.46 -4.76 18.14
CA THR A 163 -0.70 -5.49 17.65
C THR A 163 -0.25 -6.88 17.20
N ILE A 164 -0.98 -7.92 17.60
CA ILE A 164 -0.79 -9.30 17.13
C ILE A 164 -2.07 -9.73 16.44
N MET A 165 -1.99 -10.10 15.17
CA MET A 165 -3.12 -10.53 14.36
C MET A 165 -2.93 -11.99 13.95
N GLU A 166 -3.95 -12.81 14.11
CA GLU A 166 -3.95 -14.22 13.70
C GLU A 166 -5.04 -14.44 12.64
N THR A 167 -4.72 -15.12 11.54
CA THR A 167 -5.70 -15.56 10.53
C THR A 167 -6.29 -16.92 10.88
N HIS A 168 -7.41 -17.29 10.24
CA HIS A 168 -7.95 -18.65 10.40
C HIS A 168 -7.05 -19.75 9.81
N GLU A 169 -6.11 -19.39 8.93
CA GLU A 169 -5.09 -20.31 8.39
C GLU A 169 -3.91 -20.51 9.36
N GLY A 170 -3.85 -19.72 10.43
CA GLY A 170 -2.81 -19.78 11.46
C GLY A 170 -1.61 -18.88 11.19
N ASP A 171 -1.71 -17.99 10.19
CA ASP A 171 -0.69 -16.97 9.96
C ASP A 171 -0.74 -15.92 11.06
N ILE A 172 0.43 -15.47 11.49
CA ILE A 172 0.58 -14.51 12.58
C ILE A 172 1.34 -13.30 12.08
N SER A 173 0.74 -12.13 12.22
CA SER A 173 1.42 -10.85 12.02
C SER A 173 1.63 -10.15 13.37
N ILE A 174 2.85 -9.72 13.65
CA ILE A 174 3.20 -8.93 14.84
C ILE A 174 3.63 -7.55 14.37
N ILE A 175 2.98 -6.51 14.86
CA ILE A 175 3.19 -5.13 14.43
C ILE A 175 3.54 -4.29 15.65
N ASP A 176 4.73 -3.71 15.65
CA ASP A 176 5.16 -2.73 16.65
C ASP A 176 5.07 -1.33 16.07
N VAL A 177 4.45 -0.41 16.81
CA VAL A 177 4.37 1.01 16.46
C VAL A 177 5.06 1.82 17.54
N GLU A 178 5.98 2.68 17.11
CA GLU A 178 6.71 3.65 17.93
C GLU A 178 6.50 5.06 17.38
N TYR A 179 6.18 6.00 18.27
CA TYR A 179 5.93 7.40 17.91
C TYR A 179 6.87 8.36 18.65
N ASN A 180 7.37 9.36 17.95
CA ASN A 180 8.15 10.45 18.48
C ASN A 180 7.33 11.75 18.41
N PRO A 181 6.66 12.16 19.50
CA PRO A 181 5.78 13.34 19.49
C PRO A 181 6.54 14.66 19.32
N ASP A 182 7.83 14.73 19.68
CA ASP A 182 8.62 15.95 19.53
C ASP A 182 8.95 16.26 18.06
N LYS A 183 8.97 15.22 17.24
CA LYS A 183 9.30 15.29 15.81
C LYS A 183 8.12 15.04 14.89
N ASP A 184 7.00 14.57 15.44
CA ASP A 184 5.88 14.03 14.66
C ASP A 184 6.43 13.01 13.64
N ALA A 185 7.05 11.97 14.20
CA ALA A 185 7.67 10.89 13.46
C ALA A 185 7.23 9.54 14.00
N LEU A 186 6.99 8.58 13.11
CA LEU A 186 6.49 7.26 13.43
C LEU A 186 7.34 6.19 12.77
N ARG A 187 7.54 5.09 13.47
CA ARG A 187 8.09 3.85 12.95
C ARG A 187 7.14 2.70 13.26
N LEU A 188 6.78 1.96 12.21
CA LEU A 188 6.05 0.71 12.27
C LEU A 188 6.97 -0.41 11.77
N VAL A 189 7.09 -1.47 12.54
CA VAL A 189 7.81 -2.70 12.14
C VAL A 189 6.83 -3.85 12.20
N ALA A 190 6.64 -4.54 11.08
CA ALA A 190 5.79 -5.72 10.99
C ALA A 190 6.63 -6.97 10.71
N GLU A 191 6.33 -8.02 11.46
CA GLU A 191 6.76 -9.39 11.21
C GLU A 191 5.57 -10.22 10.78
N HIS A 192 5.78 -11.13 9.83
CA HIS A 192 4.80 -12.13 9.41
C HIS A 192 5.43 -13.52 9.52
N ASN A 193 4.81 -14.39 10.30
CA ASN A 193 5.29 -15.75 10.57
C ASN A 193 6.76 -15.83 11.03
N GLY A 194 7.23 -14.79 11.75
CA GLY A 194 8.57 -14.68 12.30
C GLY A 194 9.62 -14.10 11.34
N GLU A 195 9.23 -13.64 10.15
CA GLU A 195 10.09 -12.95 9.19
C GLU A 195 9.68 -11.47 9.08
N GLN A 196 10.64 -10.56 8.87
CA GLN A 196 10.34 -9.15 8.67
C GLN A 196 9.54 -8.96 7.38
N ALA A 197 8.35 -8.37 7.50
CA ALA A 197 7.43 -8.16 6.38
C ALA A 197 7.42 -6.70 5.92
N LEU A 198 7.48 -5.75 6.85
CA LEU A 198 7.45 -4.32 6.54
C LEU A 198 8.21 -3.52 7.61
N ILE A 199 8.99 -2.53 7.17
CA ILE A 199 9.26 -1.34 7.97
C ILE A 199 8.60 -0.16 7.25
N PHE A 200 7.78 0.59 7.98
CA PHE A 200 7.21 1.84 7.52
C PHE A 200 7.62 2.95 8.48
N GLU A 201 8.06 4.08 7.94
CA GLU A 201 8.30 5.28 8.72
C GLU A 201 7.75 6.52 8.04
N TYR A 202 7.32 7.50 8.83
CA TYR A 202 7.16 8.87 8.38
C TYR A 202 7.74 9.86 9.39
N ALA A 203 8.10 11.06 8.93
CA ALA A 203 8.50 12.18 9.77
C ALA A 203 8.00 13.50 9.19
N LYS A 204 7.46 14.36 10.05
CA LYS A 204 7.07 15.73 9.68
C LYS A 204 8.30 16.54 9.28
N THR A 205 8.18 17.30 8.20
CA THR A 205 9.17 18.29 7.77
C THR A 205 8.64 19.70 7.94
N SER A 206 9.44 20.72 7.65
CA SER A 206 8.99 22.13 7.76
C SER A 206 7.84 22.49 6.82
N GLY A 207 7.60 21.71 5.77
CA GLY A 207 6.59 22.01 4.74
C GLY A 207 5.68 20.83 4.36
N GLY A 208 5.90 19.64 4.91
CA GLY A 208 5.14 18.44 4.58
C GLY A 208 5.67 17.25 5.37
N TYR A 209 6.03 16.16 4.69
CA TYR A 209 6.49 14.93 5.31
C TYR A 209 7.59 14.27 4.48
N ALA A 210 8.37 13.41 5.13
CA ALA A 210 9.13 12.36 4.48
C ALA A 210 8.62 11.00 4.98
N SER A 211 8.61 9.99 4.13
CA SER A 211 8.30 8.63 4.51
C SER A 211 9.16 7.62 3.77
N GLN A 212 9.31 6.45 4.38
CA GLN A 212 9.97 5.32 3.75
C GLN A 212 9.27 4.00 4.08
N PHE A 213 9.21 3.12 3.08
CA PHE A 213 8.69 1.76 3.19
C PHE A 213 9.80 0.81 2.77
N TYR A 214 10.09 -0.19 3.60
CA TYR A 214 11.06 -1.25 3.32
C TYR A 214 10.39 -2.61 3.43
N TYR A 215 10.28 -3.31 2.31
CA TYR A 215 9.64 -4.62 2.20
C TYR A 215 10.10 -5.36 0.93
N TYR A 216 9.74 -6.65 0.84
CA TYR A 216 10.04 -7.49 -0.32
C TYR A 216 9.03 -7.26 -1.44
N ASP A 217 9.51 -6.94 -2.65
CA ASP A 217 8.65 -6.58 -3.77
C ASP A 217 9.06 -7.26 -5.10
N ILE A 218 8.15 -7.29 -6.06
CA ILE A 218 8.37 -7.69 -7.44
C ILE A 218 8.90 -6.49 -8.22
N LEU A 219 10.15 -6.59 -8.66
CA LEU A 219 10.88 -5.50 -9.29
C LEU A 219 10.68 -5.42 -10.80
N GLY A 220 10.20 -6.52 -11.39
CA GLY A 220 9.98 -6.68 -12.81
C GLY A 220 10.07 -8.14 -13.23
N GLY A 221 10.49 -8.38 -14.47
CA GLY A 221 10.60 -9.72 -15.04
C GLY A 221 9.32 -10.14 -15.78
N THR A 222 9.10 -11.45 -15.86
CA THR A 222 7.92 -12.02 -16.56
C THR A 222 7.04 -12.76 -15.59
N TYR A 223 5.76 -12.98 -15.94
CA TYR A 223 4.81 -13.74 -15.11
C TYR A 223 5.33 -15.11 -14.62
N GLY A 224 6.25 -15.75 -15.38
CA GLY A 224 6.85 -17.03 -14.99
C GLY A 224 8.23 -16.94 -14.34
N ASN A 225 8.88 -15.77 -14.37
CA ASN A 225 10.19 -15.50 -13.80
C ASN A 225 10.23 -14.05 -13.30
N PRO A 226 9.59 -13.77 -12.16
CA PRO A 226 9.66 -12.45 -11.55
C PRO A 226 11.09 -12.18 -11.06
N ILE A 227 11.51 -10.93 -11.15
CA ILE A 227 12.68 -10.43 -10.44
C ILE A 227 12.14 -9.84 -9.15
N GLU A 228 12.65 -10.29 -8.01
CA GLU A 228 12.12 -9.94 -6.70
C GLU A 228 13.28 -9.53 -5.78
N GLY A 229 12.99 -8.70 -4.79
CA GLY A 229 13.98 -8.32 -3.79
C GLY A 229 13.50 -7.29 -2.80
N MET A 230 14.30 -7.09 -1.76
CA MET A 230 14.06 -6.02 -0.79
C MET A 230 14.21 -4.66 -1.46
N CYS A 231 13.20 -3.81 -1.23
CA CYS A 231 13.12 -2.46 -1.78
C CYS A 231 12.89 -1.44 -0.70
N VAL A 232 13.40 -0.22 -0.95
CA VAL A 232 13.00 0.96 -0.21
C VAL A 232 12.25 1.90 -1.14
N TYR A 233 11.01 2.24 -0.78
CA TYR A 233 10.26 3.33 -1.38
C TYR A 233 10.37 4.54 -0.46
N ARG A 234 10.76 5.69 -1.01
CA ARG A 234 10.94 6.94 -0.28
C ARG A 234 10.11 8.04 -0.93
N ILE A 235 9.47 8.84 -0.08
CA ILE A 235 8.71 10.01 -0.50
C ILE A 235 9.13 11.16 0.40
N ILE A 236 9.43 12.33 -0.15
CA ILE A 236 9.64 13.55 0.63
C ILE A 236 9.00 14.72 -0.11
N PHE A 237 8.18 15.50 0.59
CA PHE A 237 7.40 16.55 -0.07
C PHE A 237 7.05 17.71 0.87
N ALA A 238 6.75 18.84 0.25
CA ALA A 238 6.24 20.05 0.85
C ALA A 238 5.22 20.72 -0.09
N GLY A 239 3.93 20.50 0.20
CA GLY A 239 2.85 20.84 -0.74
C GLY A 239 2.99 20.06 -2.04
N ASN A 240 3.06 20.78 -3.16
CA ASN A 240 3.13 20.19 -4.51
C ASN A 240 4.56 19.91 -5.00
N ASP A 241 5.56 20.28 -4.19
CA ASP A 241 6.96 20.06 -4.51
C ASP A 241 7.49 18.88 -3.69
N GLY A 242 8.27 18.00 -4.29
CA GLY A 242 8.79 16.83 -3.60
C GLY A 242 9.44 15.83 -4.53
N SER A 243 9.81 14.68 -3.98
CA SER A 243 10.41 13.57 -4.72
C SER A 243 9.87 12.23 -4.28
N PHE A 244 9.77 11.32 -5.24
CA PHE A 244 9.59 9.89 -5.07
C PHE A 244 10.88 9.19 -5.48
N ALA A 245 11.28 8.17 -4.74
CA ALA A 245 12.44 7.35 -5.06
C ALA A 245 12.19 5.89 -4.68
N ARG A 246 12.67 4.99 -5.53
CA ARG A 246 12.71 3.55 -5.27
C ARG A 246 14.13 3.05 -5.38
N PHE A 247 14.53 2.22 -4.41
CA PHE A 247 15.83 1.58 -4.32
C PHE A 247 15.63 0.07 -4.39
N ASP A 248 16.34 -0.58 -5.31
CA ASP A 248 16.18 -2.00 -5.61
C ASP A 248 17.34 -2.81 -5.04
N HIS A 249 17.05 -3.98 -4.47
CA HIS A 249 18.03 -4.91 -3.91
C HIS A 249 18.94 -4.26 -2.85
N VAL A 250 18.32 -3.55 -1.90
CA VAL A 250 19.01 -2.83 -0.82
C VAL A 250 18.73 -3.45 0.54
N GLU A 251 19.61 -3.14 1.49
CA GLU A 251 19.41 -3.46 2.91
C GLU A 251 18.47 -2.44 3.57
N GLU A 252 18.12 -2.71 4.83
CA GLU A 252 17.29 -1.82 5.65
C GLU A 252 17.85 -0.39 5.66
N PRO A 253 17.03 0.64 5.36
CA PRO A 253 17.47 2.02 5.37
C PRO A 253 17.69 2.53 6.80
N ALA A 254 18.51 3.58 6.95
CA ALA A 254 18.60 4.30 8.21
C ALA A 254 17.24 4.88 8.61
N SER A 255 16.91 4.80 9.90
CA SER A 255 15.65 5.33 10.44
C SER A 255 15.58 6.85 10.32
N ILE A 256 14.38 7.38 10.01
CA ILE A 256 14.08 8.82 9.97
C ILE A 256 13.39 9.33 11.25
N MET A 257 13.34 8.53 12.32
CA MET A 257 12.69 8.88 13.59
C MET A 257 13.27 10.12 14.30
N GLU A 258 14.55 10.43 14.05
CA GLU A 258 15.21 11.62 14.60
C GLU A 258 15.02 12.88 13.72
N GLY A 259 14.39 12.70 12.56
CA GLY A 259 14.15 13.72 11.55
C GLY A 259 14.53 13.24 10.16
N ALA A 260 13.80 13.73 9.16
CA ALA A 260 14.09 13.46 7.76
C ALA A 260 15.39 14.18 7.31
N PRO A 261 16.23 13.53 6.48
CA PRO A 261 17.27 14.20 5.72
C PRO A 261 16.71 15.26 4.78
N ASP A 262 17.58 16.05 4.16
CA ASP A 262 17.14 16.89 3.05
C ASP A 262 16.73 16.04 1.83
N GLU A 263 15.96 16.64 0.92
CA GLU A 263 15.42 15.91 -0.23
C GLU A 263 16.48 15.26 -1.10
N GLN A 264 17.62 15.94 -1.33
CA GLN A 264 18.65 15.42 -2.20
C GLN A 264 19.34 14.22 -1.56
N GLU A 265 19.70 14.33 -0.28
CA GLU A 265 20.26 13.22 0.50
C GLU A 265 19.28 12.03 0.58
N PHE A 266 17.97 12.30 0.64
CA PHE A 266 16.96 11.27 0.79
C PHE A 266 16.78 10.41 -0.47
N ILE A 267 16.98 10.97 -1.66
CA ILE A 267 16.84 10.27 -2.95
C ILE A 267 18.17 9.90 -3.61
N GLU A 268 19.31 10.28 -3.03
CA GLU A 268 20.62 10.00 -3.61
C GLU A 268 20.85 8.48 -3.76
N GLY A 269 21.21 8.06 -4.97
CA GLY A 269 21.47 6.65 -5.29
C GLY A 269 20.23 5.82 -5.61
N ALA A 270 19.05 6.43 -5.73
CA ALA A 270 17.83 5.73 -6.13
C ALA A 270 17.95 5.06 -7.50
N THR A 271 17.41 3.84 -7.62
CA THR A 271 17.30 3.12 -8.88
C THR A 271 16.31 3.82 -9.81
N HIS A 272 15.19 4.25 -9.24
CA HIS A 272 14.15 5.02 -9.92
C HIS A 272 13.83 6.25 -9.08
N TRP A 273 13.69 7.41 -9.70
CA TRP A 273 13.26 8.61 -8.99
C TRP A 273 12.54 9.60 -9.88
N LEU A 274 11.69 10.40 -9.24
CA LEU A 274 10.96 11.51 -9.82
C LEU A 274 10.99 12.66 -8.82
N THR A 275 11.32 13.85 -9.28
CA THR A 275 11.26 15.09 -8.51
C THR A 275 10.35 16.08 -9.20
N VAL A 276 9.52 16.76 -8.42
CA VAL A 276 8.66 17.86 -8.85
C VAL A 276 9.08 19.12 -8.10
N LYS A 277 9.46 20.15 -8.86
CA LYS A 277 9.82 21.47 -8.32
C LYS A 277 9.21 22.58 -9.13
N ASN A 278 8.38 23.40 -8.49
CA ASN A 278 7.69 24.51 -9.14
C ASN A 278 6.93 24.07 -10.41
N GLY A 279 6.25 22.92 -10.32
CA GLY A 279 5.51 22.31 -11.43
C GLY A 279 6.39 21.74 -12.57
N LYS A 280 7.71 21.65 -12.38
CA LYS A 280 8.62 20.97 -13.32
C LYS A 280 8.97 19.59 -12.82
N TYR A 281 8.85 18.61 -13.71
CA TYR A 281 9.14 17.21 -13.45
C TYR A 281 10.53 16.89 -14.00
N THR A 282 11.36 16.26 -13.18
CA THR A 282 12.64 15.69 -13.59
C THR A 282 12.79 14.31 -12.98
N GLY A 283 13.41 13.37 -13.66
CA GLY A 283 13.53 12.02 -13.13
C GLY A 283 14.48 11.12 -13.90
N ASN A 284 14.66 9.91 -13.35
CA ASN A 284 15.21 8.78 -14.05
C ASN A 284 14.41 7.55 -13.63
N ILE A 285 13.69 6.96 -14.57
CA ILE A 285 12.87 5.79 -14.32
C ILE A 285 13.21 4.74 -15.37
N GLU A 286 13.58 3.54 -14.95
CA GLU A 286 13.93 2.42 -15.85
C GLU A 286 15.06 2.77 -16.83
N GLY A 287 15.90 3.76 -16.47
CA GLY A 287 16.99 4.26 -17.30
C GLY A 287 16.59 5.37 -18.28
N GLU A 288 15.32 5.79 -18.31
CA GLU A 288 14.84 6.93 -19.07
C GLU A 288 14.85 8.20 -18.22
N ALA A 289 15.71 9.15 -18.59
CA ALA A 289 15.80 10.46 -17.94
C ALA A 289 14.94 11.50 -18.67
N PHE A 290 14.30 12.39 -17.90
CA PHE A 290 13.45 13.47 -18.40
C PHE A 290 13.53 14.71 -17.52
#